data_AF-A0AAW6M878-F1
#
_entry.id   AF-A0AAW6M878-F1
#
_cell.length_a   1.000
_cell.length_b   1.000
_cell.length_c   1.000
_cell.angle_alpha   90.00
_cell.angle_beta   90.00
_cell.angle_gamma   90.00
#
_symmetry.space_group_name_H-M   'P 1'
#
loop_
_entity.id
_entity.type
_entity.pdbx_description
1 polymer ?
#
loop_
_entity_poly.entity_id
_entity_poly.type
_entity_poly.pdbx_seq_one_letter_code
_entity_poly.pdbx_strand_id
1 'polypeptide(L)'
;AIEVKEEDGYDIIPEIMIPLVGEKKELKFVKDIVVEVAEQVKKEKGSDMQYHIGTMIEIPRAALTAGQIAEEAEFFSFGTNDLTQMTFGFSRDDAGKFL
;
A
#
# COMPACT_ATOMS: atom_id res chain seq x y z
N ALA A 1 -12.10 -12.51 -2.17
CA ALA A 1 -12.72 -11.50 -3.07
C ALA A 1 -13.37 -12.18 -4.27
N ILE A 2 -12.61 -12.91 -5.11
CA ILE A 2 -13.17 -13.66 -6.25
C ILE A 2 -14.28 -14.63 -5.82
N GLU A 3 -14.00 -15.49 -4.84
CA GLU A 3 -14.98 -16.47 -4.33
C GLU A 3 -16.23 -15.79 -3.77
N VAL A 4 -16.09 -14.69 -3.01
CA VAL A 4 -17.23 -13.92 -2.50
C VAL A 4 -18.06 -13.30 -3.64
N LYS A 5 -17.43 -12.85 -4.73
CA LYS A 5 -18.15 -12.37 -5.91
C LYS A 5 -18.93 -13.50 -6.59
N GLU A 6 -18.36 -14.70 -6.66
CA GLU A 6 -18.99 -15.88 -7.28
C GLU A 6 -20.12 -16.49 -6.43
N GLU A 7 -19.93 -16.57 -5.12
CA GLU A 7 -20.84 -17.21 -4.18
C GLU A 7 -21.99 -16.27 -3.75
N ASP A 8 -21.66 -15.00 -3.46
CA ASP A 8 -22.61 -14.05 -2.88
C ASP A 8 -23.04 -12.93 -3.86
N GLY A 9 -22.37 -12.81 -5.02
CA GLY A 9 -22.72 -11.80 -6.03
C GLY A 9 -22.30 -10.36 -5.69
N TYR A 10 -21.42 -10.16 -4.69
CA TYR A 10 -20.93 -8.83 -4.34
C TYR A 10 -19.86 -8.32 -5.31
N ASP A 11 -20.01 -7.08 -5.75
CA ASP A 11 -18.97 -6.37 -6.50
C ASP A 11 -17.88 -5.88 -5.54
N ILE A 12 -16.68 -6.44 -5.69
CA ILE A 12 -15.52 -6.18 -4.83
C ILE A 12 -14.35 -5.74 -5.68
N ILE A 13 -13.72 -4.63 -5.27
CA ILE A 13 -12.47 -4.12 -5.84
C ILE A 13 -11.45 -4.03 -4.69
N PRO A 14 -10.56 -5.01 -4.54
CA PRO A 14 -9.57 -4.99 -3.47
C PRO A 14 -8.56 -3.85 -3.63
N GLU A 15 -8.23 -3.19 -2.53
CA GLU A 15 -7.11 -2.26 -2.43
C GLU A 15 -5.99 -2.90 -1.60
N ILE A 16 -4.82 -3.10 -2.22
CA ILE A 16 -3.65 -3.67 -1.59
C ILE A 16 -2.67 -2.54 -1.31
N MET A 17 -2.26 -2.40 -0.05
CA MET A 17 -1.41 -1.29 0.38
C MET A 17 -0.07 -1.80 0.89
N ILE A 18 1.03 -1.25 0.35
CA ILE A 18 2.39 -1.59 0.77
C ILE A 18 2.86 -0.56 1.81
N PRO A 19 3.18 -0.98 3.05
CA PRO A 19 3.62 -0.08 4.12
C PRO A 19 5.11 0.25 4.03
N LEU A 20 5.54 1.26 4.79
CA LEU A 20 6.92 1.67 5.07
C LEU A 20 7.77 1.97 3.83
N VAL A 21 7.14 2.30 2.70
CA VAL A 21 7.85 2.64 1.45
C VAL A 21 8.59 3.96 1.62
N GLY A 22 9.88 3.98 1.27
CA GLY A 22 10.71 5.18 1.20
C GLY A 22 11.16 5.56 -0.20
N GLU A 23 11.03 4.67 -1.20
CA GLU A 23 11.50 4.89 -2.57
C GLU A 23 10.59 4.23 -3.63
N LYS A 24 10.50 4.85 -4.82
CA LYS A 24 9.79 4.29 -5.98
C LYS A 24 10.20 2.85 -6.30
N LYS A 25 11.50 2.55 -6.29
CA LYS A 25 12.03 1.22 -6.65
C LYS A 25 11.61 0.13 -5.66
N GLU A 26 11.51 0.48 -4.39
CA GLU A 26 11.03 -0.41 -3.33
C GLU A 26 9.55 -0.75 -3.55
N LEU A 27 8.72 0.29 -3.77
CA LEU A 27 7.31 0.10 -4.12
C LEU A 27 7.17 -0.77 -5.37
N LYS A 28 7.91 -0.45 -6.44
CA LYS A 28 7.86 -1.21 -7.68
C LYS A 28 8.20 -2.68 -7.47
N PHE A 29 9.28 -2.96 -6.74
CA PHE A 29 9.72 -4.34 -6.50
C PHE A 29 8.62 -5.17 -5.81
N VAL A 30 8.00 -4.64 -4.76
CA VAL A 30 6.92 -5.34 -4.05
C VAL A 30 5.65 -5.41 -4.90
N LYS A 31 5.31 -4.33 -5.62
CA LYS A 31 4.18 -4.29 -6.56
C LYS A 31 4.29 -5.38 -7.62
N ASP A 32 5.46 -5.56 -8.21
CA ASP A 32 5.68 -6.56 -9.27
C ASP A 32 5.38 -7.99 -8.75
N ILE A 33 5.79 -8.31 -7.51
CA ILE A 33 5.48 -9.59 -6.85
C ILE A 33 3.97 -9.74 -6.61
N VAL A 34 3.31 -8.69 -6.11
CA VAL A 34 1.86 -8.72 -5.85
C VAL A 34 1.07 -8.92 -7.15
N VAL A 35 1.45 -8.22 -8.22
CA VAL A 35 0.82 -8.34 -9.56
C VAL A 35 1.01 -9.75 -10.11
N GLU A 36 2.21 -10.33 -10.01
CA GLU A 36 2.47 -11.69 -10.48
C GLU A 36 1.51 -12.70 -9.84
N VAL A 37 1.36 -12.66 -8.52
CA VAL A 37 0.47 -13.55 -7.79
C VAL A 37 -1.01 -13.25 -8.09
N ALA A 38 -1.40 -11.97 -8.14
CA ALA A 38 -2.77 -11.58 -8.41
C ALA A 38 -3.23 -12.02 -9.81
N GLU A 39 -2.38 -11.85 -10.82
CA GLU A 39 -2.68 -12.30 -12.19
C GLU A 39 -2.68 -13.83 -12.32
N GLN A 40 -1.80 -14.53 -11.59
CA GLN A 40 -1.85 -15.99 -11.51
C GLN A 40 -3.19 -16.47 -10.94
N VAL A 41 -3.63 -15.92 -9.80
CA VAL A 41 -4.90 -16.31 -9.16
C VAL A 41 -6.10 -15.96 -10.05
N LYS A 42 -6.10 -14.78 -10.68
CA LYS A 42 -7.14 -14.40 -11.66
C LYS A 42 -7.23 -15.40 -12.80
N LYS A 43 -6.09 -15.84 -13.34
CA LYS A 43 -6.03 -16.83 -14.42
C LYS A 43 -6.53 -18.20 -13.98
N GLU A 44 -6.10 -18.68 -12.81
CA GLU A 44 -6.52 -19.98 -12.26
C GLU A 44 -8.03 -20.04 -12.00
N LYS A 45 -8.63 -18.91 -11.60
CA LYS A 45 -10.07 -18.78 -11.33
C LYS A 45 -10.89 -18.28 -12.52
N GLY A 46 -10.25 -17.90 -13.63
CA GLY A 46 -10.93 -17.30 -14.79
C GLY A 46 -11.62 -15.97 -14.49
N SER A 47 -11.12 -15.20 -13.52
CA SER A 47 -11.73 -13.96 -13.04
C SER A 47 -11.15 -12.71 -13.73
N ASP A 48 -12.02 -11.75 -14.03
CA ASP A 48 -11.69 -10.41 -14.52
C ASP A 48 -11.59 -9.35 -13.41
N MET A 49 -11.53 -9.79 -12.14
CA MET A 49 -11.52 -8.92 -10.98
C MET A 49 -10.44 -7.84 -11.07
N GLN A 50 -10.86 -6.61 -10.85
CA GLN A 50 -9.99 -5.44 -10.75
C GLN A 50 -9.51 -5.28 -9.31
N TYR A 51 -8.31 -4.73 -9.14
CA TYR A 51 -7.70 -4.40 -7.85
C TYR A 51 -6.80 -3.19 -8.04
N HIS A 52 -6.52 -2.49 -6.94
CA HIS A 52 -5.61 -1.35 -6.92
C HIS A 52 -4.44 -1.63 -5.99
N ILE A 53 -3.23 -1.25 -6.39
CA ILE A 53 -2.05 -1.30 -5.55
C ILE A 53 -1.62 0.12 -5.21
N GLY A 54 -1.64 0.46 -3.93
CA GLY A 54 -1.20 1.73 -3.39
C GLY A 54 -0.14 1.55 -2.32
N THR A 55 0.18 2.65 -1.65
CA THR A 55 1.19 2.65 -0.60
C THR A 55 0.83 3.56 0.55
N MET A 56 1.35 3.21 1.73
CA MET A 56 1.29 4.09 2.88
C MET A 56 2.40 5.15 2.78
N ILE A 57 2.01 6.43 2.86
CA ILE A 57 2.93 7.56 3.00
C ILE A 57 3.16 7.78 4.49
N GLU A 58 4.16 7.08 5.01
CA GLU A 58 4.52 7.09 6.43
C GLU A 58 6.01 7.31 6.70
N ILE A 59 6.84 7.30 5.65
CA ILE A 59 8.26 7.68 5.69
C ILE A 59 8.40 9.12 5.17
N PRO A 60 9.12 10.04 5.86
CA PRO A 60 9.29 11.41 5.38
C PRO A 60 9.85 11.49 3.95
N ARG A 61 10.77 10.59 3.59
CA ARG A 61 11.31 10.49 2.22
C ARG A 61 10.21 10.21 1.18
N ALA A 62 9.24 9.38 1.51
CA ALA A 62 8.13 9.06 0.61
C ALA A 62 7.29 10.29 0.29
N ALA A 63 7.01 11.14 1.29
CA ALA A 63 6.32 12.41 1.09
C ALA A 63 7.15 13.37 0.21
N LEU A 64 8.48 13.45 0.42
CA LEU A 64 9.37 14.30 -0.37
C LEU A 64 9.49 13.86 -1.83
N THR A 65 9.42 12.55 -2.10
CA THR A 65 9.50 11.97 -3.45
C THR A 65 8.14 11.49 -3.96
N ALA A 66 7.02 11.99 -3.40
CA ALA A 66 5.69 11.46 -3.66
C ALA A 66 5.32 11.46 -5.15
N GLY A 67 5.78 12.45 -5.92
CA GLY A 67 5.57 12.49 -7.38
C GLY A 67 6.13 11.27 -8.11
N GLN A 68 7.29 10.74 -7.68
CA GLN A 68 7.87 9.52 -8.27
C GLN A 68 7.16 8.25 -7.78
N ILE A 69 6.74 8.24 -6.51
CA ILE A 69 6.00 7.11 -5.93
C ILE A 69 4.62 6.97 -6.61
N ALA A 70 3.97 8.09 -6.94
CA ALA A 70 2.69 8.12 -7.64
C ALA A 70 2.73 7.51 -9.05
N GLU A 71 3.91 7.36 -9.66
CA GLU A 71 4.05 6.63 -10.94
C GLU A 71 3.78 5.13 -10.78
N GLU A 72 3.93 4.58 -9.56
CA GLU A 72 3.71 3.16 -9.28
C GLU A 72 2.47 2.90 -8.40
N ALA A 73 2.07 3.86 -7.56
CA ALA A 73 0.92 3.72 -6.67
C ALA A 73 -0.37 4.29 -7.28
N GLU A 74 -1.47 3.54 -7.12
CA GLU A 74 -2.81 3.95 -7.55
C GLU A 74 -3.55 4.77 -6.50
N PHE A 75 -3.11 4.68 -5.23
CA PHE A 75 -3.61 5.48 -4.12
C PHE A 75 -2.52 5.70 -3.06
N PHE A 76 -2.70 6.75 -2.25
CA PHE A 76 -1.92 7.02 -1.05
C PHE A 76 -2.79 6.94 0.19
N SER A 77 -2.26 6.31 1.24
CA SER A 77 -2.81 6.38 2.59
C SER A 77 -1.78 7.01 3.51
N PHE A 78 -2.13 8.07 4.23
CA PHE A 78 -1.18 8.71 5.13
C PHE A 78 -1.17 8.00 6.49
N GLY A 79 -0.11 7.23 6.75
CA GLY A 79 0.17 6.64 8.05
C GLY A 79 0.69 7.71 9.01
N THR A 80 -0.20 8.61 9.47
CA THR A 80 0.22 9.81 10.20
C THR A 80 0.87 9.50 11.55
N ASN A 81 0.67 8.31 12.12
CA ASN A 81 1.32 7.90 13.36
C ASN A 81 2.84 7.79 13.16
N ASP A 82 3.28 6.93 12.26
CA ASP A 82 4.68 6.74 11.91
C ASP A 82 5.28 7.98 11.25
N LEU A 83 4.51 8.65 10.37
CA LEU A 83 4.95 9.90 9.76
C LEU A 83 5.24 10.98 10.82
N THR A 84 4.39 11.11 11.84
CA THR A 84 4.62 12.05 12.95
C THR A 84 5.86 11.66 13.74
N GLN A 85 6.00 10.39 14.11
CA GLN A 85 7.17 9.89 14.84
C GLN A 85 8.48 10.20 14.11
N MET A 86 8.55 9.87 12.81
CA MET A 86 9.74 10.09 12.00
C MET A 86 9.99 11.58 11.72
N THR A 87 8.94 12.39 11.56
CA THR A 87 9.07 13.83 11.32
C THR A 87 9.60 14.56 12.56
N PHE A 88 9.09 14.23 13.74
CA PHE A 88 9.56 14.84 14.98
C PHE A 88 10.83 14.17 15.54
N GLY A 89 11.19 12.99 15.06
CA GLY A 89 12.35 12.25 15.55
C GLY A 89 12.17 11.66 16.95
N PHE A 90 10.92 11.34 17.35
CA PHE A 90 10.65 10.67 18.62
C PHE A 90 9.98 9.30 18.42
N SER A 91 10.30 8.38 19.32
CA SER A 91 9.49 7.18 19.55
C SER A 91 8.25 7.58 20.33
N ARG A 92 7.06 7.16 19.88
CA ARG A 92 5.80 7.43 20.59
C ARG A 92 5.80 6.84 22.01
N ASP A 93 6.44 5.70 22.19
CA ASP A 93 6.53 5.02 23.49
C ASP A 93 7.40 5.78 24.49
N ASP A 94 8.35 6.58 24.01
CA ASP A 94 9.24 7.39 24.85
C ASP A 94 8.77 8.83 25.01
N ALA A 95 7.92 9.33 24.09
CA ALA A 95 7.51 10.72 24.02
C ALA A 95 6.72 11.20 25.24
N GLY A 96 5.96 10.33 25.90
CA GLY A 96 5.17 10.69 27.09
C GLY A 96 5.99 11.14 28.30
N LYS A 97 7.33 11.02 28.27
CA LYS A 97 8.22 11.53 29.33
C LYS A 97 8.59 13.01 29.14
N PHE A 98 8.37 13.58 27.95
CA PHE A 98 8.77 14.94 27.60
C PHE A 98 7.70 15.76 26.86
N LEU A 99 6.54 15.16 26.58
CA LEU A 99 5.27 15.82 26.24
C LEU A 99 4.38 15.91 27.48
#